data_AF-A0A0M4R9F7-F1
#
_entry.id   AF-A0A0M4R9F7-F1
#
_cell.length_a   1.000
_cell.length_b   1.000
_cell.length_c   1.000
_cell.angle_alpha   90.00
_cell.angle_beta   90.00
_cell.angle_gamma   90.00
#
_symmetry.space_group_name_H-M   'P 1'
#
loop_
_entity.id
_entity.type
_entity.pdbx_description
1 polymer ?
#
loop_
_entity_poly.entity_id
_entity_poly.type
_entity_poly.pdbx_seq_one_letter_code
_entity_poly.pdbx_strand_id
1 'polypeptide(L)'
;MTAPSSIDPTEFLHEQLSQASPDLLCHMLTTFINTLMSADADSVCGAAWGERSEARTNTRNGYRHRDFDTRAVRFPHDRGGISYKG
;
A
#
# COMPACT_ATOMS: atom_id res chain seq x y z
N MET A 1 33.84 -27.94 -3.01
CA MET A 1 34.02 -26.50 -3.26
C MET A 1 32.64 -25.90 -3.41
N THR A 2 32.17 -25.14 -2.42
CA THR A 2 30.83 -24.53 -2.42
C THR A 2 31.04 -23.04 -2.64
N ALA A 3 30.61 -22.52 -3.79
CA ALA A 3 30.72 -21.09 -4.09
C ALA A 3 29.77 -20.31 -3.17
N PRO A 4 30.20 -19.24 -2.49
CA PRO A 4 29.30 -18.35 -1.79
C PRO A 4 28.62 -17.47 -2.82
N SER A 5 27.51 -17.93 -3.40
CA SER A 5 26.63 -17.06 -4.18
C SER A 5 25.90 -16.14 -3.21
N SER A 6 26.62 -15.14 -2.69
CA SER A 6 26.03 -13.99 -2.04
C SER A 6 25.32 -13.17 -3.11
N ILE A 7 24.12 -13.62 -3.49
CA ILE A 7 23.22 -12.85 -4.35
C ILE A 7 22.98 -11.53 -3.61
N ASP A 8 23.40 -10.40 -4.19
CA ASP A 8 23.01 -9.09 -3.68
C ASP A 8 21.48 -9.01 -3.86
N PRO A 9 20.70 -8.99 -2.77
CA PRO A 9 19.25 -8.98 -2.87
C PRO A 9 18.74 -7.72 -3.58
N THR A 10 19.50 -6.64 -3.55
CA THR A 10 19.17 -5.37 -4.21
C THR A 10 19.29 -5.50 -5.73
N GLU A 11 20.38 -6.10 -6.20
CA GLU A 11 20.63 -6.35 -7.62
C GLU A 11 19.66 -7.40 -8.17
N PHE A 12 19.41 -8.47 -7.42
CA PHE A 12 18.42 -9.49 -7.78
C PHE A 12 17.00 -8.94 -7.86
N LEU A 13 16.58 -8.13 -6.87
CA LEU A 13 15.28 -7.47 -6.95
C LEU A 13 15.23 -6.49 -8.12
N HIS A 14 16.31 -5.74 -8.39
CA HIS A 14 16.35 -4.84 -9.54
C HIS A 14 16.16 -5.59 -10.86
N GLU A 15 16.85 -6.72 -11.03
CA GLU A 15 16.74 -7.58 -12.21
C GLU A 15 15.35 -8.20 -12.34
N GLN A 16 14.80 -8.77 -11.26
CA GLN A 16 13.45 -9.32 -11.24
C GLN A 16 12.38 -8.25 -11.50
N LEU A 17 12.55 -7.04 -10.98
CA LEU A 17 11.63 -5.92 -11.22
C LEU A 17 11.75 -5.36 -12.64
N SER A 18 12.95 -5.42 -13.24
CA SER A 18 13.15 -5.05 -14.65
C SER A 18 12.56 -6.06 -15.63
N GLN A 19 12.48 -7.34 -15.24
CA GLN A 19 11.82 -8.39 -16.02
C GLN A 19 10.33 -8.51 -15.72
N ALA A 20 9.89 -8.07 -14.56
CA ALA A 20 8.48 -7.96 -14.22
C ALA A 20 7.78 -6.98 -15.15
N SER A 21 6.55 -7.30 -15.53
CA SER A 21 5.73 -6.35 -16.29
C SER A 21 5.52 -5.08 -15.45
N PRO A 22 5.52 -3.89 -16.08
CA PRO A 22 5.20 -2.63 -15.39
C PRO A 22 3.90 -2.69 -14.56
N ASP A 23 2.96 -3.53 -14.96
CA ASP A 23 1.71 -3.78 -14.25
C ASP A 23 1.89 -4.48 -12.89
N LEU A 24 2.86 -5.38 -12.75
CA LEU A 24 3.12 -6.07 -11.47
C LEU A 24 3.60 -5.06 -10.42
N LEU A 25 4.54 -4.18 -10.80
CA LEU A 25 5.01 -3.11 -9.94
C LEU A 25 3.86 -2.18 -9.52
N CYS A 26 3.01 -1.81 -10.47
CA CYS A 26 1.83 -0.99 -10.23
C CYS A 26 0.86 -1.66 -9.23
N HIS A 27 0.63 -2.96 -9.38
CA HIS A 27 -0.22 -3.74 -8.50
C HIS A 27 0.37 -3.88 -7.08
N MET A 28 1.66 -4.19 -6.95
CA MET A 28 2.32 -4.30 -5.65
C MET A 28 2.32 -2.97 -4.91
N LEU A 29 2.63 -1.87 -5.62
CA LEU A 29 2.62 -0.53 -5.05
C LEU A 29 1.21 -0.10 -4.64
N THR A 30 0.20 -0.39 -5.47
CA THR A 30 -1.22 -0.20 -5.13
C THR A 30 -1.60 -0.95 -3.86
N THR A 31 -1.18 -2.21 -3.73
CA THR A 31 -1.45 -3.03 -2.55
C THR A 31 -0.82 -2.41 -1.31
N PHE A 32 0.45 -2.01 -1.40
CA PHE A 32 1.19 -1.43 -0.28
C PHE A 32 0.63 -0.07 0.16
N ILE A 33 0.23 0.78 -0.77
CA ILE A 33 -0.41 2.05 -0.45
C ILE A 33 -1.74 1.83 0.26
N ASN A 34 -2.54 0.85 -0.19
CA ASN A 34 -3.81 0.51 0.45
C ASN A 34 -3.65 -0.02 1.88
N THR A 35 -2.61 -0.80 2.16
CA THR A 35 -2.35 -1.31 3.51
C THR A 35 -1.94 -0.18 4.46
N LEU A 36 -1.04 0.71 4.03
CA LEU A 36 -0.63 1.86 4.83
C LEU A 36 -1.80 2.81 5.13
N MET A 37 -2.61 3.15 4.12
CA MET A 37 -3.79 3.99 4.35
C MET A 37 -4.81 3.33 5.28
N SER A 38 -4.95 2.00 5.23
CA SER A 38 -5.86 1.30 6.12
C SER A 38 -5.35 1.30 7.57
N ALA A 39 -4.05 1.09 7.77
CA ALA A 39 -3.43 1.15 9.10
C ALA A 39 -3.54 2.55 9.72
N ASP A 40 -3.31 3.59 8.92
CA ASP A 40 -3.48 4.98 9.37
C ASP A 40 -4.93 5.27 9.77
N ALA A 41 -5.90 4.81 8.98
CA ALA A 41 -7.31 4.97 9.33
C ALA A 41 -7.73 4.19 10.57
N ASP A 42 -7.19 3.00 10.79
CA ASP A 42 -7.47 2.23 11.99
C ASP A 42 -6.86 2.92 13.23
N SER A 43 -5.69 3.56 13.08
CA SER A 43 -5.08 4.42 14.12
C SER A 43 -5.93 5.65 14.41
N VAL A 44 -6.43 6.35 13.38
CA VAL A 44 -7.30 7.54 13.54
C VAL A 44 -8.65 7.15 14.17
N CYS A 45 -9.22 6.02 13.76
CA CYS A 45 -10.48 5.53 14.31
C CYS A 45 -10.35 4.94 15.71
N GLY A 46 -9.14 4.57 16.15
CA GLY A 46 -8.90 3.88 17.42
C GLY A 46 -9.38 2.42 17.44
N ALA A 47 -9.66 1.84 16.26
CA ALA A 47 -10.20 0.50 16.10
C ALA A 47 -10.06 0.04 14.65
N ALA A 48 -9.85 -1.27 14.43
CA ALA A 48 -9.76 -1.82 13.09
C ALA A 48 -11.11 -1.77 12.35
N TRP A 49 -11.07 -1.88 11.02
CA TRP A 49 -12.28 -1.89 10.21
C TRP A 49 -13.29 -2.97 10.64
N GLY A 50 -14.54 -2.57 10.92
CA GLY A 50 -15.63 -3.48 11.30
C GLY A 50 -15.55 -4.05 12.73
N GLU A 51 -14.47 -3.78 13.46
CA GLU A 51 -14.31 -4.22 14.85
C GLU A 51 -15.22 -3.42 15.79
N ARG A 52 -15.77 -4.03 16.84
CA ARG A 52 -16.44 -3.27 17.91
C ARG A 52 -15.40 -2.95 18.98
N SER A 53 -15.19 -1.66 19.24
CA SER A 53 -14.23 -1.18 20.23
C SER A 53 -14.81 0.03 20.96
N GLU A 54 -14.62 0.08 22.27
CA GLU A 54 -15.00 1.23 23.11
C GLU A 54 -14.07 2.42 22.90
N ALA A 55 -12.86 2.18 22.40
CA ALA A 55 -11.89 3.23 22.05
C ALA A 55 -12.20 3.89 20.69
N ARG A 56 -13.24 3.45 19.96
CA ARG A 56 -13.57 4.02 18.66
C ARG A 56 -14.10 5.45 18.79
N THR A 57 -13.41 6.39 18.14
CA THR A 57 -13.77 7.82 18.14
C THR A 57 -14.25 8.34 16.79
N ASN A 58 -14.06 7.58 15.71
CA ASN A 58 -14.44 7.97 14.35
C ASN A 58 -14.81 6.74 13.51
N THR A 59 -15.54 6.93 12.42
CA THR A 59 -15.85 5.87 11.43
C THR A 59 -15.42 6.25 10.02
N ARG A 60 -14.79 5.30 9.31
CA ARG A 60 -14.41 5.47 7.89
C ARG A 60 -15.68 5.57 7.03
N ASN A 61 -15.77 6.63 6.23
CA ASN A 61 -16.93 7.04 5.43
C ASN A 61 -16.72 6.78 3.93
N GLY A 62 -16.00 5.70 3.61
CA GLY A 62 -15.61 5.36 2.25
C GLY A 62 -14.40 6.14 1.75
N TYR A 63 -14.08 5.88 0.49
CA TYR A 63 -12.90 6.43 -0.17
C TYR A 63 -13.27 7.48 -1.20
N ARG A 64 -12.33 8.39 -1.46
CA ARG A 64 -12.38 9.32 -2.58
C ARG A 64 -11.26 9.00 -3.56
N HIS A 65 -11.56 9.12 -4.85
CA HIS A 65 -10.58 8.92 -5.90
C HIS A 65 -9.48 10.00 -5.81
N ARG A 66 -8.23 9.57 -6.00
CA ARG A 66 -7.05 10.46 -6.09
C ARG A 66 -6.00 9.74 -6.92
N ASP A 67 -5.46 10.43 -7.92
CA ASP A 67 -4.33 9.91 -8.68
C ASP A 67 -3.07 9.87 -7.82
N PHE A 68 -2.33 8.76 -7.90
CA PHE A 68 -0.99 8.67 -7.36
C PHE A 68 0.02 8.82 -8.50
N ASP A 69 0.83 9.86 -8.38
CA ASP A 69 1.95 10.11 -9.27
C ASP A 69 3.23 9.72 -8.52
N THR A 70 3.70 8.51 -8.76
CA THR A 70 4.95 8.01 -8.17
C THR A 70 6.05 7.98 -9.23
N ARG A 71 7.32 8.01 -8.79
CA ARG A 71 8.47 7.95 -9.72
C ARG A 71 8.46 6.69 -10.61
N ALA A 72 7.89 5.60 -10.10
CA ALA A 72 7.81 4.33 -10.82
C ALA A 72 6.67 4.33 -11.85
N VAL A 73 5.51 4.92 -11.50
CA VAL A 73 4.31 4.88 -12.32
C VAL A 73 3.27 5.90 -11.83
N ARG A 74 2.54 6.50 -12.78
CA ARG A 74 1.29 7.23 -12.52
C ARG A 74 0.13 6.28 -12.70
N PHE A 75 -0.75 6.16 -11.71
CA PHE A 75 -1.90 5.28 -11.81
C PHE A 75 -3.14 5.86 -11.11
N PRO A 76 -4.34 5.63 -11.71
CA PRO A 76 -5.59 5.98 -11.07
C PRO A 76 -5.79 5.09 -9.85
N HIS A 77 -6.14 5.71 -8.71
CA HIS A 77 -6.39 4.97 -7.50
C HIS A 77 -7.74 5.33 -6.91
N ASP A 78 -8.66 4.36 -6.97
CA ASP A 78 -10.04 4.53 -6.52
C ASP A 78 -10.14 4.73 -5.01
N ARG A 79 -9.09 4.36 -4.27
CA ARG A 79 -8.98 4.55 -2.82
C ARG A 79 -7.99 5.64 -2.44
N GLY A 80 -8.07 6.79 -3.08
CA GLY A 80 -7.14 7.92 -2.97
C GLY A 80 -7.07 8.63 -1.62
N GLY A 81 -8.11 8.52 -0.79
CA GLY A 81 -8.14 9.03 0.57
C GLY A 81 -9.37 8.53 1.34
N ILE A 82 -9.22 8.34 2.65
CA ILE A 82 -10.29 7.87 3.53
C ILE A 82 -11.02 9.09 4.10
N SER A 83 -12.33 9.14 3.87
CA SER A 83 -13.19 10.14 4.49
C SER A 83 -13.57 9.68 5.90
N TYR A 84 -13.73 10.60 6.84
CA TYR A 84 -14.04 10.32 8.23
C TYR A 84 -15.38 10.97 8.62
N LYS A 85 -16.18 10.32 9.47
CA LYS A 85 -17.35 10.95 10.13
C LYS A 85 -17.02 11.18 11.60
N GLY A 86 -17.00 12.45 12.00
CA GLY A 86 -16.87 12.85 13.41
C GLY A 86 -18.08 12.44 14.23
#